data_AF-A0A952HBF9-F1
#
_entry.id   AF-A0A952HBF9-F1
#
_cell.length_a   1.000
_cell.length_b   1.000
_cell.length_c   1.000
_cell.angle_alpha   90.00
_cell.angle_beta   90.00
_cell.angle_gamma   90.00
#
_symmetry.space_group_name_H-M   'P 1'
#
loop_
_entity.id
_entity.type
_entity.pdbx_description
1 polymer ?
#
loop_
_entity_poly.entity_id
_entity_poly.type
_entity_poly.pdbx_seq_one_letter_code
_entity_poly.pdbx_strand_id
1 'polypeptide(L)'
;MQLALPLWFEIGTYVVLLLILGLDLFIAFRRPHVPSSRESALWIGFYVVLALVFAGLMLWLGDAEHAGQFVAGWLTEYSLSIDNLFVFLLIMSRFAVPRRYQQELLMVGIILALVFRGIFILLGAALIENFSWVFYIFG
;
A
#
# COMPACT_ATOMS: atom_id res chain seq x y z
N MET A 1 -19.71 11.84 15.09
CA MET A 1 -18.27 11.72 14.82
C MET A 1 -17.60 13.02 15.24
N GLN A 2 -16.95 13.05 16.41
CA GLN A 2 -15.97 14.11 16.67
C GLN A 2 -14.78 13.80 15.77
N LEU A 3 -14.51 14.68 14.82
CA LEU A 3 -13.38 14.55 13.91
C LEU A 3 -12.13 14.86 14.74
N ALA A 4 -11.37 13.82 15.11
CA ALA A 4 -10.12 13.97 15.85
C ALA A 4 -9.04 14.70 15.02
N LEU A 5 -9.19 14.72 13.69
CA LEU A 5 -8.37 15.46 12.74
C LEU A 5 -9.21 16.45 11.94
N PRO A 6 -8.67 17.61 11.53
CA PRO A 6 -9.40 18.56 10.70
C PRO A 6 -9.81 17.95 9.35
N LEU A 7 -11.04 18.21 8.88
CA LEU A 7 -11.54 17.68 7.59
C LEU A 7 -10.63 17.99 6.40
N TRP A 8 -9.99 19.16 6.39
CA TRP A 8 -9.06 19.55 5.32
C TRP A 8 -7.80 18.65 5.31
N PHE A 9 -7.37 18.15 6.47
CA PHE A 9 -6.23 17.26 6.60
C PHE A 9 -6.59 15.86 6.10
N GLU A 10 -7.77 15.37 6.44
CA GLU A 10 -8.28 14.06 5.98
C GLU A 10 -8.46 14.03 4.45
N ILE A 11 -9.21 14.99 3.90
CA ILE A 11 -9.41 15.11 2.45
C ILE A 11 -8.06 15.34 1.74
N GLY A 12 -7.22 16.21 2.30
CA GLY A 12 -5.88 16.48 1.77
C GLY A 12 -5.01 15.23 1.71
N THR A 13 -5.05 14.39 2.75
CA THR A 13 -4.33 13.12 2.80
C THR A 13 -4.80 12.17 1.71
N TYR A 14 -6.12 11.98 1.55
CA TYR A 14 -6.64 11.10 0.50
C TYR A 14 -6.26 11.58 -0.91
N VAL A 15 -6.36 12.89 -1.17
CA VAL A 15 -5.97 13.47 -2.46
C VAL A 15 -4.49 13.26 -2.72
N VAL A 16 -3.61 13.57 -1.75
CA VAL A 16 -2.17 13.38 -1.88
C VAL A 16 -1.81 11.92 -2.10
N LEU A 17 -2.42 10.99 -1.35
CA LEU A 17 -2.16 9.56 -1.48
C LEU A 17 -2.57 9.03 -2.85
N LEU A 18 -3.75 9.42 -3.35
CA LEU A 18 -4.20 9.06 -4.70
C LEU A 18 -3.30 9.64 -5.79
N LEU A 19 -2.80 10.86 -5.61
CA LEU A 19 -1.84 11.47 -6.53
C LEU A 19 -0.50 10.72 -6.53
N ILE A 20 0.06 10.41 -5.36
CA ILE A 20 1.31 9.65 -5.24
C ILE A 20 1.15 8.27 -5.89
N LEU A 21 0.07 7.54 -5.57
CA LEU A 21 -0.19 6.22 -6.15
C LEU A 21 -0.36 6.29 -7.67
N GLY A 22 -1.12 7.26 -8.17
CA GLY A 22 -1.34 7.45 -9.60
C GLY A 22 -0.07 7.81 -10.35
N LEU A 23 0.77 8.69 -9.79
CA LEU A 23 2.05 9.08 -10.36
C LEU A 23 3.05 7.91 -10.36
N ASP A 24 3.13 7.15 -9.26
CA ASP A 24 4.00 5.99 -9.14
C ASP A 24 3.65 4.93 -10.21
N LEU A 25 2.36 4.61 -10.34
CA LEU A 25 1.90 3.66 -11.36
C LEU A 25 2.15 4.17 -12.78
N PHE A 26 1.96 5.47 -13.02
CA PHE A 26 2.23 6.07 -14.33
C PHE A 26 3.72 6.05 -14.69
N ILE A 27 4.59 6.38 -13.74
CA ILE A 27 6.05 6.35 -13.92
C ILE A 27 6.52 4.92 -14.17
N ALA A 28 6.05 3.97 -13.36
CA ALA A 28 6.35 2.54 -13.51
C ALA A 28 5.94 2.02 -14.89
N PHE A 29 4.77 2.43 -15.39
CA PHE A 29 4.28 2.04 -16.72
C PHE A 29 5.08 2.65 -17.86
N ARG A 30 5.52 3.90 -17.71
CA ARG A 30 6.28 4.63 -18.75
C ARG A 30 7.74 4.19 -18.86
N ARG A 31 8.34 3.66 -17.79
CA ARG A 31 9.75 3.25 -17.76
C ARG A 31 9.91 1.83 -17.19
N PRO A 32 9.52 0.79 -17.95
CA PRO A 32 9.87 -0.58 -17.60
C PRO A 32 11.39 -0.78 -17.80
N HIS A 33 12.14 -0.56 -16.73
CA HIS A 33 13.57 -0.86 -16.64
C HIS A 33 13.90 -1.53 -15.31
N VAL A 34 14.67 -2.61 -15.35
CA VAL A 34 14.95 -3.42 -14.16
C VAL A 34 15.73 -2.52 -13.18
N PRO A 35 15.12 -2.13 -12.04
CA PRO A 35 15.75 -1.17 -11.15
C PRO A 35 16.98 -1.82 -10.51
N SER A 36 18.05 -1.04 -10.40
CA SER A 36 19.24 -1.48 -9.67
C SER A 36 18.92 -1.59 -8.18
N SER A 37 19.56 -2.52 -7.46
CA SER A 37 19.37 -2.67 -6.01
C SER A 37 19.59 -1.37 -5.23
N ARG A 38 20.49 -0.49 -5.70
CA ARG A 38 20.73 0.84 -5.10
C ARG A 38 19.56 1.79 -5.32
N GLU A 39 18.99 1.77 -6.52
CA GLU A 39 17.83 2.60 -6.86
C GLU A 39 16.60 2.16 -6.07
N SER A 40 16.34 0.86 -5.99
CA SER A 40 15.26 0.30 -5.18
C SER A 40 15.39 0.64 -3.69
N ALA A 41 16.60 0.52 -3.12
CA ALA A 41 16.84 0.89 -1.72
C ALA A 41 16.59 2.38 -1.47
N LEU A 42 16.95 3.25 -2.42
CA LEU A 42 16.72 4.69 -2.31
C LEU A 42 15.22 5.04 -2.38
N TRP A 43 14.48 4.40 -3.29
CA TRP A 43 13.02 4.56 -3.36
C TRP A 43 12.31 4.06 -2.09
N ILE A 44 12.69 2.88 -1.58
CA ILE A 44 12.14 2.38 -0.31
C ILE A 44 12.44 3.35 0.83
N GLY A 45 13.69 3.81 0.94
CA GLY A 45 14.10 4.79 1.96
C GLY A 45 13.30 6.09 1.87
N PHE A 46 13.09 6.62 0.66
CA PHE A 46 12.28 7.81 0.41
C PHE A 46 10.85 7.63 0.93
N TYR A 47 10.19 6.52 0.58
CA TYR A 47 8.80 6.27 1.00
C TYR A 47 8.67 5.97 2.49
N VAL A 48 9.65 5.30 3.11
CA VAL A 48 9.70 5.11 4.57
C VAL A 48 9.84 6.45 5.29
N VAL A 49 10.75 7.33 4.84
CA VAL A 49 10.90 8.66 5.42
C VAL A 49 9.62 9.47 5.26
N LEU A 50 8.98 9.42 4.09
CA LEU A 50 7.70 10.09 3.85
C LEU A 50 6.60 9.61 4.81
N ALA A 51 6.50 8.30 5.04
CA ALA A 51 5.57 7.73 6.00
C ALA A 51 5.84 8.17 7.45
N LEU A 52 7.11 8.21 7.86
CA LEU A 52 7.50 8.69 9.20
C LEU A 52 7.24 10.18 9.38
N VAL A 53 7.49 11.01 8.36
CA VAL A 53 7.15 12.43 8.37
C VAL A 53 5.64 12.60 8.50
N PHE A 54 4.84 11.82 7.77
CA PHE A 54 3.39 11.85 7.87
C PHE A 54 2.89 11.43 9.27
N ALA A 55 3.47 10.37 9.86
CA ALA A 55 3.19 9.97 11.23
C ALA A 55 3.53 11.08 12.24
N GLY A 56 4.66 11.76 12.07
CA GLY A 56 5.05 12.91 12.89
C GLY A 56 4.09 14.10 12.74
N LEU A 57 3.60 14.36 11.53
CA LEU A 57 2.57 15.38 11.28
C LEU A 57 1.24 15.01 11.94
N MET A 58 0.84 13.74 11.91
CA MET A 58 -0.35 13.27 12.64
C MET A 58 -0.20 13.43 14.15
N LEU A 59 0.98 13.14 14.71
CA LEU A 59 1.27 13.38 16.14
C LEU A 59 1.18 14.85 16.52
N TRP A 60 1.58 15.76 15.62
CA TRP A 60 1.60 17.19 15.92
C TRP A 60 0.24 17.88 15.72
N LEU A 61 -0.53 17.45 14.72
CA LEU A 61 -1.82 18.05 14.36
C LEU A 61 -3.02 17.36 15.02
N GLY A 62 -2.87 16.10 15.44
CA GLY A 62 -3.89 15.29 16.09
C GLY A 62 -3.39 14.75 17.43
N ASP A 63 -3.40 13.43 17.55
CA ASP A 63 -3.17 12.70 18.79
C ASP A 63 -2.31 11.44 18.59
N ALA A 64 -1.75 10.97 19.71
CA ALA A 64 -0.84 9.81 19.72
C ALA A 64 -1.52 8.51 19.30
N GLU A 65 -2.83 8.37 19.51
CA GLU A 65 -3.57 7.16 19.19
C GLU A 65 -3.68 6.96 17.67
N HIS A 66 -4.18 7.97 16.94
CA HIS A 66 -4.34 7.89 15.49
C HIS A 66 -2.99 7.77 14.76
N ALA A 67 -1.96 8.48 15.24
CA ALA A 67 -0.62 8.32 14.68
C ALA A 67 -0.05 6.90 14.93
N GLY A 68 -0.30 6.33 16.11
CA GLY A 68 0.05 4.95 16.42
C GLY A 68 -0.67 3.95 15.52
N GLN A 69 -1.98 4.14 15.31
CA GLN A 69 -2.79 3.34 14.39
C GLN A 69 -2.28 3.45 12.95
N PHE A 70 -1.91 4.65 12.49
CA PHE A 70 -1.31 4.85 11.18
C PHE A 70 0.01 4.07 11.04
N VAL A 71 0.93 4.20 11.99
CA VAL A 71 2.23 3.49 11.93
C VAL A 71 2.03 1.99 11.96
N ALA A 72 1.13 1.48 12.81
CA ALA A 72 0.82 0.06 12.88
C ALA A 72 0.20 -0.45 11.57
N GLY A 73 -0.75 0.28 11.01
CA GLY A 73 -1.36 -0.04 9.71
C GLY A 73 -0.35 0.00 8.57
N TRP A 74 0.43 1.08 8.47
CA TRP A 74 1.49 1.23 7.47
C TRP A 74 2.51 0.09 7.53
N LEU A 75 2.97 -0.27 8.74
CA LEU A 75 3.94 -1.35 8.91
C LEU A 75 3.35 -2.72 8.53
N THR A 76 2.09 -2.97 8.90
CA THR A 76 1.36 -4.19 8.52
C THR A 76 1.23 -4.28 7.00
N GLU A 77 0.81 -3.20 6.36
CA GLU A 77 0.68 -3.12 4.91
C GLU A 77 2.03 -3.26 4.18
N TYR A 78 3.09 -2.65 4.72
CA TYR A 78 4.45 -2.80 4.21
C TYR A 78 4.90 -4.26 4.27
N SER A 79 4.66 -4.96 5.39
CA SER A 79 4.97 -6.39 5.52
C SER A 79 4.21 -7.26 4.52
N LEU A 80 2.91 -6.98 4.31
CA LEU A 80 2.10 -7.70 3.31
C LEU A 80 2.59 -7.47 1.89
N SER A 81 3.11 -6.27 1.59
CA SER A 81 3.65 -5.97 0.25
C SER A 81 4.91 -6.79 -0.08
N ILE A 82 5.75 -7.08 0.93
CA ILE A 82 6.95 -7.93 0.78
C ILE A 82 6.55 -9.38 0.50
N ASP A 83 5.52 -9.90 1.17
CA ASP A 83 5.00 -11.25 0.95
C ASP A 83 4.50 -11.42 -0.50
N ASN A 84 3.74 -10.43 -0.99
CA ASN A 84 3.27 -10.40 -2.38
C ASN A 84 4.43 -10.43 -3.40
N LEU A 85 5.47 -9.62 -3.18
CA LEU A 85 6.65 -9.59 -4.05
C LEU A 85 7.39 -10.94 -4.03
N PHE A 86 7.50 -11.58 -2.87
CA PHE A 86 8.11 -12.91 -2.74
C PHE A 86 7.34 -13.97 -3.54
N VAL A 87 6.01 -13.99 -3.43
CA VAL A 87 5.15 -14.90 -4.21
C VAL A 87 5.36 -14.69 -5.71
N PHE A 88 5.41 -13.45 -6.18
CA PHE A 88 5.66 -13.17 -7.60
C PHE A 88 7.05 -13.65 -8.05
N LEU A 89 8.09 -13.42 -7.27
CA LEU A 89 9.44 -13.90 -7.56
C LEU A 89 9.51 -15.43 -7.62
N LEU A 90 8.85 -16.12 -6.69
CA LEU A 90 8.79 -17.58 -6.66
C LEU A 90 8.10 -18.13 -7.92
N ILE A 91 6.95 -17.56 -8.30
CA ILE A 91 6.21 -17.96 -9.51
C ILE A 91 7.07 -17.73 -10.75
N MET A 92 7.66 -16.55 -10.93
CA MET A 92 8.51 -16.25 -12.08
C MET A 92 9.74 -17.16 -12.15
N SER A 93 10.34 -17.49 -11.00
CA SER A 93 11.45 -18.43 -10.93
C SER A 93 11.03 -19.86 -11.31
N ARG A 94 9.84 -20.31 -10.89
CA ARG A 94 9.30 -21.63 -11.24
C ARG A 94 9.06 -21.78 -12.74
N PHE A 95 8.60 -20.71 -13.39
CA PHE A 95 8.37 -20.67 -14.84
C PHE A 95 9.61 -20.26 -15.64
N ALA A 96 10.78 -20.10 -15.01
CA ALA A 96 12.03 -19.70 -15.64
C ALA A 96 11.89 -18.42 -16.51
N VAL A 97 11.10 -17.44 -16.04
CA VAL A 97 10.80 -16.21 -16.79
C VAL A 97 12.09 -15.41 -17.04
N PRO A 98 12.41 -15.09 -18.31
CA PRO A 98 13.57 -14.26 -18.65
C PRO A 98 13.51 -12.89 -17.97
N ARG A 99 14.65 -12.40 -17.46
CA ARG A 99 14.74 -11.13 -16.70
C ARG A 99 14.10 -9.92 -17.38
N ARG A 100 14.11 -9.88 -18.72
CA ARG A 100 13.47 -8.81 -19.51
C ARG A 100 11.96 -8.69 -19.29
N TYR A 101 11.26 -9.79 -18.97
CA TYR A 101 9.81 -9.82 -18.78
C TYR A 101 9.38 -9.77 -17.32
N GLN A 102 10.32 -9.94 -16.38
CA GLN A 102 9.98 -10.00 -14.95
C GLN A 102 9.32 -8.71 -14.46
N GLN A 103 9.76 -7.55 -14.97
CA GLN A 103 9.16 -6.28 -14.57
C GLN A 103 7.78 -6.04 -15.15
N GLU A 104 7.53 -6.47 -16.39
CA GLU A 104 6.19 -6.39 -16.98
C GLU A 104 5.22 -7.27 -16.19
N LEU A 105 5.63 -8.50 -15.84
CA LEU A 105 4.87 -9.41 -14.98
C LEU A 105 4.66 -8.85 -13.57
N LEU A 106 5.69 -8.27 -12.95
CA LEU A 106 5.57 -7.61 -11.65
C LEU A 106 4.57 -6.44 -11.71
N MET A 107 4.60 -5.64 -12.77
CA MET A 107 3.69 -4.51 -12.93
C MET A 107 2.24 -4.97 -13.10
N VAL A 108 2.00 -6.00 -13.91
CA VAL A 108 0.67 -6.63 -14.01
C VAL A 108 0.24 -7.18 -12.66
N GLY A 109 1.15 -7.84 -11.93
CA GLY A 109 0.90 -8.36 -10.59
C GLY A 109 0.53 -7.27 -9.58
N ILE A 110 1.23 -6.14 -9.57
CA ILE A 110 0.92 -4.98 -8.70
C ILE A 110 -0.45 -4.39 -9.03
N ILE A 111 -0.77 -4.19 -10.31
CA ILE A 111 -2.08 -3.68 -10.73
C ILE A 111 -3.18 -4.64 -10.27
N LEU A 112 -3.01 -5.93 -10.51
CA LEU A 112 -3.98 -6.96 -10.12
C LEU A 112 -4.15 -7.02 -8.59
N ALA A 113 -3.05 -6.95 -7.84
CA ALA A 113 -3.07 -6.92 -6.38
C ALA A 113 -3.81 -5.68 -5.84
N LEU A 114 -3.58 -4.50 -6.42
CA LEU A 114 -4.30 -3.27 -6.05
C LEU A 114 -5.81 -3.38 -6.35
N VAL A 115 -6.18 -3.94 -7.50
CA VAL A 115 -7.58 -4.17 -7.86
C VAL A 115 -8.26 -5.14 -6.90
N PHE A 116 -7.66 -6.31 -6.67
CA PHE A 116 -8.22 -7.29 -5.73
C PHE A 116 -8.28 -6.75 -4.30
N ARG A 117 -7.28 -5.98 -3.88
CA ARG A 117 -7.31 -5.29 -2.59
C ARG A 117 -8.48 -4.33 -2.50
N GLY A 118 -8.71 -3.49 -3.51
CA GLY A 118 -9.87 -2.59 -3.56
C GLY A 118 -11.20 -3.36 -3.49
N ILE A 119 -11.32 -4.46 -4.24
CA ILE A 119 -12.50 -5.33 -4.20
C ILE A 119 -12.71 -5.91 -2.80
N PHE A 120 -11.68 -6.48 -2.17
CA PHE A 120 -11.80 -7.08 -0.85
C PHE A 120 -12.07 -6.05 0.26
N ILE A 121 -11.58 -4.81 0.14
CA ILE A 121 -11.94 -3.73 1.05
C ILE A 121 -13.44 -3.41 0.94
N LEU A 122 -13.96 -3.25 -0.29
CA LEU A 122 -15.38 -2.97 -0.52
C LEU A 122 -16.28 -4.12 -0.07
N LEU A 123 -15.92 -5.36 -0.44
CA LEU A 123 -16.63 -6.56 -0.03
C LEU A 123 -16.58 -6.76 1.48
N GLY A 124 -15.41 -6.56 2.10
CA GLY A 124 -15.23 -6.65 3.55
C GLY A 124 -16.07 -5.62 4.30
N ALA A 125 -16.08 -4.36 3.84
CA ALA A 125 -16.94 -3.32 4.40
C ALA A 125 -18.43 -3.70 4.31
N ALA A 126 -18.88 -4.17 3.15
CA ALA A 126 -20.27 -4.62 2.96
C ALA A 126 -20.63 -5.85 3.80
N LEU A 127 -19.69 -6.78 3.99
CA LEU A 127 -19.86 -7.95 4.85
C LEU A 127 -19.99 -7.56 6.32
N ILE A 128 -19.18 -6.61 6.81
CA ILE A 128 -19.26 -6.11 8.18
C ILE A 128 -20.62 -5.43 8.44
N GLU A 129 -21.13 -4.67 7.46
CA GLU A 129 -22.43 -4.00 7.57
C GLU A 129 -23.62 -4.98 7.64
N ASN A 130 -23.54 -6.12 6.95
CA ASN A 130 -24.63 -7.09 6.84
C ASN A 130 -24.51 -8.30 7.78
N PHE A 131 -23.30 -8.67 8.20
CA PHE A 131 -23.04 -9.89 8.97
C PHE A 131 -22.17 -9.62 10.21
N SER A 132 -22.78 -9.05 11.25
CA SER A 132 -22.17 -8.97 12.59
C SER A 132 -21.81 -10.33 13.19
N TRP A 133 -22.39 -11.43 12.69
CA TRP A 133 -22.08 -12.80 13.12
C TRP A 133 -20.76 -13.35 12.55
N VAL A 134 -20.22 -12.78 11.46
CA VAL A 134 -18.98 -13.27 10.82
C VAL A 134 -17.77 -13.03 11.72
N PHE A 135 -17.82 -11.99 12.58
CA PHE A 135 -16.84 -11.82 13.67
C PHE A 135 -16.78 -13.09 14.53
N TYR A 136 -17.89 -13.63 15.04
CA TYR A 136 -17.86 -14.84 15.89
C TYR A 136 -17.19 -16.09 15.29
N ILE A 137 -17.02 -16.17 13.96
CA ILE A 137 -16.34 -17.30 13.29
C ILE A 137 -14.88 -16.97 12.94
N PHE A 138 -14.56 -15.71 12.68
CA PHE A 138 -13.21 -15.26 12.28
C PHE A 138 -12.48 -14.44 13.36
N GLY A 139 -13.11 -14.20 14.53
CA GLY A 139 -12.66 -13.37 15.65
C GLY A 139 -13.78 -13.02 16.65
#